data_AF-A0A2K6CYH5-F1
#
_entry.id   AF-A0A2K6CYH5-F1
#
_cell.length_a   1.000
_cell.length_b   1.000
_cell.length_c   1.000
_cell.angle_alpha   90.00
_cell.angle_beta   90.00
_cell.angle_gamma   90.00
#
_symmetry.space_group_name_H-M   'P 1'
#
loop_
_entity.id
_entity.type
_entity.pdbx_description
1 polymer ?
#
loop_
_entity_poly.entity_id
_entity_poly.type
_entity_poly.pdbx_seq_one_letter_code
_entity_poly.pdbx_strand_id
1 'polypeptide(L)'
;GGIDTLVSNAAVSPVFGSLMDITKEVWDKTLDINVKAPALMTKAVVPEMEKRGGGSVVIVASTAAFSPSPGLSPYNVSKTALLGLTKTLAIELAPRNIRVNCLAPGLIKTSFSRMLCKDKEKEERMKEILQIRR
;
A
#
# COMPACT_ATOMS: atom_id res chain seq x y z
N GLY A 1 21.13 11.74 15.92
CA GLY A 1 19.98 11.64 15.01
C GLY A 1 20.12 10.40 14.15
N GLY A 2 19.04 9.90 13.54
CA GLY A 2 19.05 8.70 12.69
C GLY A 2 17.63 8.16 12.45
N ILE A 3 17.50 7.12 11.62
CA ILE A 3 16.21 6.51 11.27
C ILE A 3 16.20 5.05 11.71
N ASP A 4 15.29 4.69 12.62
CA ASP A 4 15.08 3.30 13.07
C ASP A 4 13.98 2.60 12.29
N THR A 5 12.97 3.36 11.87
CA THR A 5 11.73 2.82 11.32
C THR A 5 11.22 3.69 10.19
N LEU A 6 10.79 3.05 9.11
CA LEU A 6 10.04 3.66 8.01
C LEU A 6 8.64 3.06 7.96
N VAL A 7 7.63 3.93 7.99
CA VAL A 7 6.24 3.54 7.67
C VAL A 7 5.84 4.17 6.34
N SER A 8 5.88 3.37 5.28
CA SER A 8 5.49 3.80 3.94
C SER A 8 3.98 3.71 3.77
N ASN A 9 3.29 4.78 4.17
CA ASN A 9 1.82 4.88 4.18
C ASN A 9 1.22 5.63 2.98
N ALA A 10 1.99 6.48 2.31
CA ALA A 10 1.46 7.33 1.24
C ALA A 10 0.82 6.51 0.11
N ALA A 11 -0.39 6.90 -0.32
CA ALA A 11 -1.10 6.28 -1.42
C ALA A 11 -2.10 7.24 -2.07
N VAL A 12 -2.36 7.04 -3.36
CA VAL A 12 -3.39 7.73 -4.14
C VAL A 12 -4.29 6.74 -4.88
N SER A 13 -5.53 7.16 -5.12
CA SER A 13 -6.48 6.51 -6.03
C SER A 13 -7.35 7.61 -6.65
N PRO A 14 -6.82 8.35 -7.63
CA PRO A 14 -7.41 9.63 -8.07
C PRO A 14 -8.72 9.46 -8.84
N VAL A 15 -8.98 8.28 -9.43
CA VAL A 15 -10.14 8.02 -10.29
C VAL A 15 -10.83 6.73 -9.86
N PHE A 16 -12.16 6.74 -9.91
CA PHE A 16 -13.00 5.54 -9.81
C PHE A 16 -13.66 5.31 -11.18
N GLY A 17 -13.46 4.15 -11.80
CA GLY A 17 -13.96 3.89 -13.15
C GLY A 17 -13.44 2.59 -13.77
N SER A 18 -13.96 2.26 -14.95
CA SER A 18 -13.51 1.10 -15.73
C SER A 18 -12.04 1.25 -16.10
N LEU A 19 -11.28 0.15 -16.10
CA LEU A 19 -9.89 0.15 -16.58
C LEU A 19 -9.78 0.69 -18.02
N MET A 20 -10.79 0.43 -18.85
CA MET A 20 -10.79 0.82 -20.27
C MET A 20 -10.78 2.33 -20.48
N ASP A 21 -11.22 3.10 -19.48
CA ASP A 21 -11.31 4.56 -19.54
C ASP A 21 -10.16 5.24 -18.77
N ILE A 22 -9.25 4.46 -18.17
CA ILE A 22 -8.15 5.00 -17.37
C ILE A 22 -7.02 5.45 -18.29
N THR A 23 -6.65 6.72 -18.16
CA THR A 23 -5.53 7.27 -18.93
C THR A 23 -4.20 6.74 -18.40
N LYS A 24 -3.19 6.73 -19.27
CA LYS A 24 -1.82 6.35 -18.91
C LYS A 24 -1.27 7.21 -17.76
N GLU A 25 -1.57 8.50 -17.74
CA GLU A 25 -1.08 9.43 -16.71
C GLU A 25 -1.63 9.09 -15.33
N VAL A 26 -2.90 8.67 -15.24
CA VAL A 26 -3.51 8.22 -13.99
C VAL A 26 -2.87 6.92 -13.51
N TRP A 27 -2.64 5.98 -14.43
CA TRP A 27 -1.96 4.72 -14.14
C TRP A 27 -0.54 4.96 -13.62
N ASP A 28 0.27 5.72 -14.36
CA ASP A 28 1.65 6.02 -14.04
C ASP A 28 1.75 6.73 -12.69
N LYS A 29 0.96 7.78 -12.47
CA LYS A 29 0.93 8.51 -11.19
C LYS A 29 0.58 7.60 -10.02
N THR A 30 -0.35 6.67 -10.21
CA THR A 30 -0.76 5.74 -9.15
C THR A 30 0.38 4.79 -8.81
N LEU A 31 1.07 4.21 -9.80
CA LEU A 31 2.21 3.32 -9.55
C LEU A 31 3.45 4.05 -9.03
N ASP A 32 3.69 5.28 -9.51
CA ASP A 32 4.79 6.11 -9.05
C ASP A 32 4.68 6.41 -7.56
N ILE A 33 3.49 6.78 -7.10
CA ILE A 33 3.27 7.09 -5.69
C ILE A 33 3.12 5.80 -4.86
N ASN A 34 2.30 4.86 -5.31
CA ASN A 34 1.92 3.73 -4.45
C ASN A 34 2.97 2.62 -4.43
N VAL A 35 3.86 2.51 -5.42
CA VAL A 35 4.83 1.41 -5.53
C VAL A 35 6.27 1.92 -5.61
N LYS A 36 6.57 2.83 -6.55
CA LYS A 36 7.93 3.33 -6.75
C LYS A 36 8.41 4.13 -5.53
N ALA A 37 7.58 5.01 -4.97
CA ALA A 37 7.97 5.80 -3.81
C ALA A 37 8.33 4.94 -2.57
N PRO A 38 7.55 3.92 -2.14
CA PRO A 38 7.96 2.99 -1.08
C PRO A 38 9.33 2.33 -1.32
N ALA A 39 9.61 1.90 -2.55
CA ALA A 39 10.89 1.28 -2.90
C ALA A 39 12.05 2.28 -2.78
N LEU A 40 11.89 3.49 -3.32
CA LEU A 40 12.88 4.55 -3.26
C LEU A 40 13.12 5.06 -1.83
N MET A 41 12.06 5.22 -1.05
CA MET A 41 12.16 5.59 0.36
C MET A 41 12.89 4.52 1.17
N THR A 42 12.58 3.25 0.94
CA THR A 42 13.31 2.15 1.60
C THR A 42 14.79 2.19 1.25
N LYS A 43 15.12 2.33 -0.04
CA LYS A 43 16.51 2.49 -0.50
C LYS A 43 17.22 3.66 0.19
N ALA A 44 16.53 4.78 0.40
CA ALA A 44 17.10 5.97 1.02
C ALA A 44 17.36 5.81 2.53
N VAL A 45 16.51 5.08 3.27
CA VAL A 45 16.65 4.92 4.73
C VAL A 45 17.56 3.77 5.15
N VAL A 46 17.76 2.76 4.29
CA VAL A 46 18.56 1.57 4.61
C VAL A 46 19.97 1.93 5.11
N PRO A 47 20.74 2.84 4.48
CA PRO A 47 22.07 3.20 4.97
C PRO A 47 22.07 3.75 6.41
N GLU A 48 21.03 4.49 6.80
CA GLU A 48 20.90 5.03 8.16
C GLU A 48 20.51 3.95 9.18
N MET A 49 19.69 2.97 8.77
CA MET A 49 19.36 1.80 9.60
C MET A 49 20.58 0.89 9.81
N GLU A 50 21.39 0.69 8.76
CA GLU A 50 22.61 -0.13 8.83
C GLU A 50 23.63 0.44 9.83
N LYS A 51 23.85 1.76 9.83
CA LYS A 51 24.71 2.43 10.83
C LYS A 51 24.27 2.17 12.27
N ARG A 52 23.00 1.82 12.48
CA ARG A 52 22.40 1.52 13.80
C ARG A 52 22.34 0.03 14.09
N GLY A 53 22.85 -0.82 13.20
CA GLY A 53 22.85 -2.27 13.35
C GLY A 53 21.53 -2.94 12.97
N GLY A 54 20.61 -2.23 12.31
CA GLY A 54 19.33 -2.78 11.86
C GLY A 54 18.19 -1.77 11.91
N GLY A 55 16.98 -2.23 11.55
CA GLY A 55 15.80 -1.39 11.51
C GLY A 55 14.53 -2.11 11.13
N SER A 56 13.48 -1.34 10.87
CA SER A 56 12.22 -1.89 10.40
C SER A 56 11.52 -1.03 9.36
N VAL A 57 10.88 -1.70 8.39
CA VAL A 57 10.06 -1.07 7.36
C VAL A 57 8.67 -1.69 7.40
N VAL A 58 7.66 -0.84 7.44
CA VAL A 58 6.26 -1.22 7.29
C VAL A 58 5.71 -0.57 6.04
N ILE A 59 5.22 -1.40 5.12
CA ILE A 59 4.57 -0.95 3.88
C ILE A 59 3.06 -1.11 4.04
N VAL A 60 2.30 -0.03 3.83
CA VAL A 60 0.83 -0.07 3.95
C VAL A 60 0.20 -0.41 2.59
N ALA A 61 -0.19 -1.66 2.43
CA ALA A 61 -0.97 -2.15 1.29
C ALA A 61 -2.48 -1.91 1.50
N SER A 62 -3.29 -2.95 1.24
CA SER A 62 -4.74 -2.96 1.42
C SER A 62 -5.26 -4.39 1.28
N THR A 63 -6.41 -4.70 1.87
CA THR A 63 -7.18 -5.92 1.53
C THR A 63 -7.51 -6.02 0.04
N ALA A 64 -7.59 -4.89 -0.68
CA ALA A 64 -7.72 -4.84 -2.14
C ALA A 64 -6.56 -5.51 -2.90
N ALA A 65 -5.42 -5.74 -2.24
CA ALA A 65 -4.30 -6.50 -2.78
C ALA A 65 -4.61 -8.00 -2.96
N PHE A 66 -5.56 -8.52 -2.16
CA PHE A 66 -5.99 -9.91 -2.15
C PHE A 66 -7.37 -10.08 -2.78
N SER A 67 -8.29 -9.16 -2.48
CA SER A 67 -9.68 -9.17 -2.94
C SER A 67 -9.99 -7.85 -3.65
N PRO A 68 -9.66 -7.72 -4.95
CA PRO A 68 -9.83 -6.48 -5.69
C PRO A 68 -11.32 -6.15 -5.89
N SER A 69 -11.65 -4.85 -5.88
CA SER A 69 -13.00 -4.36 -6.18
C SER A 69 -13.05 -3.68 -7.56
N PRO A 70 -14.13 -3.85 -8.34
CA PRO A 70 -14.31 -3.14 -9.60
C PRO A 70 -14.23 -1.61 -9.40
N GLY A 71 -13.71 -0.91 -10.40
CA GLY A 71 -13.62 0.56 -10.39
C GLY A 71 -12.32 1.13 -9.82
N LEU A 72 -11.42 0.30 -9.29
CA LEU A 72 -10.18 0.71 -8.62
C LEU A 72 -8.91 0.09 -9.24
N SER A 73 -8.92 -0.18 -10.54
CA SER A 73 -7.92 -1.06 -11.18
C SER A 73 -6.45 -0.69 -10.89
N PRO A 74 -5.96 0.56 -11.09
CA PRO A 74 -4.56 0.91 -10.84
C PRO A 74 -4.23 0.83 -9.35
N TYR A 75 -5.18 1.20 -8.49
CA TYR A 75 -5.04 1.09 -7.04
C TYR A 75 -4.91 -0.37 -6.62
N ASN A 76 -5.82 -1.26 -7.05
CA ASN A 76 -5.78 -2.68 -6.74
C ASN A 76 -4.44 -3.30 -7.15
N VAL A 77 -4.02 -3.08 -8.40
CA VAL A 77 -2.73 -3.58 -8.93
C VAL A 77 -1.57 -3.04 -8.12
N SER A 78 -1.57 -1.74 -7.79
CA SER A 78 -0.52 -1.14 -6.95
C SER A 78 -0.43 -1.79 -5.57
N LYS A 79 -1.58 -2.09 -4.94
CA LYS A 79 -1.62 -2.71 -3.61
C LYS A 79 -1.18 -4.18 -3.65
N THR A 80 -1.48 -4.92 -4.72
CA THR A 80 -0.92 -6.26 -4.94
C THR A 80 0.60 -6.21 -5.17
N ALA A 81 1.10 -5.23 -5.95
CA ALA A 81 2.53 -5.06 -6.19
C ALA A 81 3.32 -4.84 -4.89
N LEU A 82 2.73 -4.15 -3.91
CA LEU A 82 3.33 -3.97 -2.58
C LEU A 82 3.55 -5.28 -1.82
N LEU A 83 2.75 -6.32 -2.07
CA LEU A 83 2.98 -7.65 -1.48
C LEU A 83 4.28 -8.27 -2.03
N GLY A 84 4.51 -8.15 -3.33
CA GLY A 84 5.74 -8.60 -3.98
C GLY A 84 6.94 -7.79 -3.48
N LEU A 85 6.85 -6.46 -3.50
CA LEU A 85 7.90 -5.57 -3.01
C LEU A 85 8.29 -5.88 -1.56
N THR A 86 7.30 -6.09 -0.68
CA THR A 86 7.55 -6.44 0.72
C THR A 86 8.35 -7.74 0.82
N LYS A 87 7.94 -8.80 0.10
CA LYS A 87 8.61 -10.11 0.13
C LYS A 87 10.05 -10.01 -0.38
N THR A 88 10.26 -9.33 -1.50
CA THR A 88 11.59 -9.12 -2.07
C THR A 88 12.50 -8.38 -1.09
N LEU A 89 12.05 -7.23 -0.57
CA LEU A 89 12.86 -6.43 0.34
C LEU A 89 13.10 -7.12 1.69
N ALA A 90 12.15 -7.91 2.19
CA ALA A 90 12.34 -8.69 3.41
C ALA A 90 13.50 -9.69 3.27
N ILE A 91 13.63 -10.34 2.11
CA ILE A 91 14.72 -11.28 1.82
C ILE A 91 16.04 -10.52 1.63
N GLU A 92 16.04 -9.46 0.83
CA GLU A 92 17.26 -8.69 0.51
C GLU A 92 17.86 -7.97 1.72
N LEU A 93 17.02 -7.50 2.64
CA LEU A 93 17.45 -6.68 3.77
C LEU A 93 17.62 -7.48 5.08
N ALA A 94 17.22 -8.76 5.12
CA ALA A 94 17.41 -9.62 6.28
C ALA A 94 18.89 -9.72 6.73
N PRO A 95 19.90 -9.89 5.85
CA PRO A 95 21.31 -9.92 6.27
C PRO A 95 21.79 -8.62 6.92
N ARG A 96 21.09 -7.51 6.68
CA ARG A 96 21.36 -6.18 7.25
C ARG A 96 20.63 -5.95 8.58
N ASN A 97 20.02 -6.99 9.14
CA ASN A 97 19.16 -6.92 10.33
C ASN A 97 18.00 -5.92 10.20
N ILE A 98 17.45 -5.78 8.99
CA ILE A 98 16.30 -4.92 8.70
C ILE A 98 15.10 -5.79 8.34
N ARG A 99 14.02 -5.67 9.12
CA ARG A 99 12.78 -6.40 8.87
C ARG A 99 11.85 -5.59 7.99
N VAL A 100 11.23 -6.22 6.99
CA VAL A 100 10.22 -5.57 6.14
C VAL A 100 8.91 -6.33 6.25
N ASN A 101 7.83 -5.64 6.60
CA ASN A 101 6.50 -6.22 6.76
C ASN A 101 5.44 -5.39 6.03
N CYS A 102 4.34 -6.04 5.68
CA CYS A 102 3.20 -5.43 5.02
C CYS A 102 2.01 -5.37 5.95
N LEU A 103 1.37 -4.20 6.05
CA LEU A 103 0.07 -4.03 6.68
C LEU A 103 -0.98 -3.92 5.57
N ALA A 104 -2.05 -4.72 5.64
CA ALA A 104 -3.13 -4.70 4.64
C ALA A 104 -4.48 -4.34 5.27
N PRO A 105 -4.81 -3.04 5.41
CA PRO A 105 -6.05 -2.63 6.04
C PRO A 105 -7.30 -2.98 5.21
N GLY A 106 -8.39 -3.25 5.93
CA GLY A 106 -9.76 -3.28 5.40
C GLY A 106 -10.30 -1.88 5.10
N LEU A 107 -11.62 -1.73 5.08
CA LEU A 107 -12.28 -0.44 4.93
C LEU A 107 -12.12 0.42 6.19
N ILE A 108 -11.23 1.42 6.13
CA ILE A 108 -11.00 2.38 7.22
C ILE A 108 -11.60 3.73 6.85
N LYS A 109 -12.47 4.28 7.72
CA LYS A 109 -13.14 5.57 7.50
C LYS A 109 -12.13 6.71 7.53
N THR A 110 -11.79 7.23 6.35
CA THR A 110 -10.85 8.34 6.15
C THR A 110 -11.37 9.25 5.03
N SER A 111 -10.71 10.39 4.80
CA SER A 111 -10.96 11.21 3.60
C SER A 111 -10.76 10.41 2.31
N PHE A 112 -9.78 9.51 2.29
CA PHE A 112 -9.46 8.64 1.16
C PHE A 112 -10.59 7.66 0.83
N SER A 113 -11.20 7.04 1.84
CA SER A 113 -12.26 6.06 1.65
C SER A 113 -13.65 6.68 1.45
N ARG A 114 -13.78 8.01 1.48
CA ARG A 114 -15.06 8.71 1.50
C ARG A 114 -15.97 8.31 0.33
N MET A 115 -15.40 8.11 -0.85
CA MET A 115 -16.17 7.68 -2.04
C MET A 115 -16.81 6.29 -1.85
N LEU A 116 -16.14 5.39 -1.13
CA LEU A 116 -16.59 4.02 -0.85
C LEU A 116 -17.56 3.96 0.35
N CYS A 117 -17.45 4.90 1.29
CA CYS A 117 -18.29 4.95 2.50
C CYS A 117 -19.53 5.85 2.39
N LYS A 118 -19.77 6.51 1.24
CA LYS A 118 -20.93 7.40 1.05
C LYS A 118 -22.26 6.64 1.04
N ASP A 119 -22.23 5.41 0.56
CA ASP A 119 -23.39 4.54 0.42
C ASP A 119 -23.32 3.48 1.52
N LYS A 120 -24.27 3.55 2.47
CA LYS A 120 -24.28 2.66 3.65
C LYS A 120 -24.46 1.19 3.25
N GLU A 121 -25.20 0.90 2.18
CA GLU A 121 -25.40 -0.47 1.71
C GLU A 121 -24.11 -1.05 1.13
N LYS A 122 -23.38 -0.24 0.34
CA LYS A 122 -22.05 -0.63 -0.15
C LYS A 122 -21.04 -0.76 0.98
N GLU A 123 -21.09 0.12 1.98
CA GLU A 123 -20.22 0.04 3.15
C GLU A 123 -20.42 -1.27 3.91
N GLU A 124 -21.66 -1.66 4.20
CA GLU A 124 -21.99 -2.92 4.88
C GLU A 124 -21.60 -4.14 4.05
N ARG A 125 -21.95 -4.16 2.76
CA ARG A 125 -21.58 -5.26 1.86
C ARG A 125 -20.07 -5.45 1.75
N MET A 126 -19.30 -4.36 1.74
CA MET A 126 -17.83 -4.44 1.76
C MET A 126 -17.28 -4.95 3.09
N LYS A 127 -17.89 -4.61 4.23
CA LYS A 127 -17.49 -5.18 5.53
C LYS A 127 -17.77 -6.67 5.61
N GLU A 128 -18.90 -7.13 5.09
CA GLU A 128 -19.24 -8.55 5.03
C GLU A 128 -18.26 -9.34 4.17
N ILE A 129 -17.98 -8.88 2.95
CA ILE A 129 -17.01 -9.50 2.03
C ILE A 129 -15.62 -9.57 2.65
N LEU A 130 -15.20 -8.50 3.34
CA LEU A 130 -13.89 -8.42 3.99
C LEU A 130 -13.87 -9.04 5.40
N GLN A 131 -14.98 -9.62 5.86
CA GLN A 131 -15.17 -10.17 7.20
C GLN A 131 -14.70 -9.23 8.33
N ILE A 132 -14.88 -7.92 8.14
CA ILE A 132 -14.46 -6.91 9.11
C ILE A 132 -15.47 -6.92 10.27
N ARG A 133 -15.07 -7.51 11.40
CA ARG A 133 -15.80 -7.44 12.67
C ARG A 133 -15.22 -6.30 13.51
N ARG A 134 -16.08 -5.45 14.05
CA ARG A 134 -15.69 -4.37 14.99
C ARG A 134 -15.81 -4.86 16.42
#